data_AF-A0A432SJM3-F1
#
_entry.id   AF-A0A432SJM3-F1
#
_cell.length_a   1.000
_cell.length_b   1.000
_cell.length_c   1.000
_cell.angle_alpha   90.00
_cell.angle_beta   90.00
_cell.angle_gamma   90.00
#
_symmetry.space_group_name_H-M   'P 1'
#
loop_
_entity.id
_entity.type
_entity.pdbx_description
1 polymer ?
#
loop_
_entity_poly.entity_id
_entity_poly.type
_entity_poly.pdbx_seq_one_letter_code
_entity_poly.pdbx_strand_id
1 'polypeptide(L)'
;LTRAYRYVSDTRLEDSKTIIDKVQTKGVWDCTLCGECTAVCPQGIDPKNDILMLRAKSVQAGYSDPTFSSGGDDFLSGGFDPNGF
;
A
#
# COMPACT_ATOMS: atom_id res chain seq x y z
N LEU A 1 6.15 -0.70 9.39
CA LEU A 1 4.95 -0.09 8.77
C LEU A 1 3.69 -0.28 9.61
N THR A 2 3.45 -1.46 10.21
CA THR A 2 2.38 -1.68 11.21
C THR A 2 2.28 -0.59 12.28
N ARG A 3 3.40 -0.18 12.89
CA ARG A 3 3.41 0.94 13.85
C ARG A 3 2.89 2.25 13.23
N ALA A 4 3.29 2.57 12.01
CA ALA A 4 2.85 3.77 11.32
C ALA A 4 1.34 3.72 11.06
N TYR A 5 0.83 2.58 10.57
CA TYR A 5 -0.60 2.36 10.40
C TYR A 5 -1.38 2.56 11.70
N ARG A 6 -0.91 1.99 12.82
CA ARG A 6 -1.54 2.16 14.15
C ARG A 6 -1.67 3.63 14.57
N TYR A 7 -0.65 4.45 14.32
CA TYR A 7 -0.72 5.88 14.65
C TYR A 7 -1.63 6.65 13.69
N VAL A 8 -1.57 6.32 12.40
CA VAL A 8 -2.43 6.95 11.39
C VAL A 8 -3.91 6.55 11.56
N SER A 9 -4.21 5.41 12.17
CA SER A 9 -5.58 4.99 12.53
C SER A 9 -6.07 5.49 13.87
N ASP A 10 -5.21 6.03 14.73
CA ASP A 10 -5.61 6.58 16.02
C ASP A 10 -6.25 7.96 15.84
N THR A 11 -7.52 8.10 16.23
CA THR A 11 -8.26 9.36 16.12
C THR A 11 -7.74 10.46 17.04
N ARG A 12 -6.93 10.11 18.05
CA ARG A 12 -6.34 11.06 19.01
C ARG A 12 -5.11 11.76 18.45
N LEU A 13 -4.60 11.31 17.30
CA LEU A 13 -3.42 11.90 16.68
C LEU A 13 -3.83 13.02 15.72
N GLU A 14 -3.45 14.25 16.05
CA GLU A 14 -3.71 15.42 15.21
C GLU A 14 -2.84 15.39 13.93
N ASP A 15 -1.57 14.98 14.03
CA ASP A 15 -0.59 15.02 12.93
C ASP A 15 -0.44 13.70 12.14
N SER A 16 -1.56 13.05 11.82
CA SER A 16 -1.54 11.78 11.07
C SER A 16 -0.92 11.92 9.65
N LYS A 17 -1.12 13.07 9.00
CA LYS A 17 -0.58 13.38 7.67
C LYS A 17 0.95 13.36 7.64
N THR A 18 1.61 13.93 8.64
CA THR A 18 3.08 13.94 8.75
C THR A 18 3.68 12.52 8.73
N ILE A 19 2.98 11.53 9.27
CA ILE A 19 3.41 10.12 9.24
C ILE A 19 3.23 9.55 7.83
N ILE A 20 2.10 9.84 7.18
CA ILE A 20 1.83 9.42 5.80
C ILE A 20 2.92 9.97 4.88
N ASP A 21 3.25 11.25 4.98
CA ASP A 21 4.25 11.91 4.12
C ASP A 21 5.63 11.25 4.27
N LYS A 22 6.01 10.87 5.51
CA LYS A 22 7.29 10.21 5.80
C LYS A 22 7.41 8.82 5.21
N VAL A 23 6.32 8.06 5.10
CA VAL A 23 6.37 6.67 4.59
C VAL A 23 6.38 6.59 3.06
N GLN A 24 6.14 7.70 2.35
CA GLN A 24 6.10 7.72 0.89
C GLN A 24 7.46 7.54 0.22
N THR A 25 8.51 8.10 0.83
CA THR A 25 9.87 8.06 0.22
C THR A 25 10.55 6.71 0.39
N LYS A 26 10.27 6.01 1.50
CA LYS A 26 10.82 4.69 1.83
C LYS A 26 9.81 3.91 2.66
N GLY A 27 9.47 2.70 2.23
CA GLY A 27 8.74 1.73 3.03
C GLY A 27 7.39 1.31 2.45
N VAL A 28 6.42 2.23 2.30
CA VAL A 28 5.04 1.80 2.00
C VAL A 28 4.89 1.19 0.60
N TRP A 29 5.63 1.71 -0.39
CA TRP A 29 5.61 1.25 -1.78
C TRP A 29 6.57 0.08 -2.04
N ASP A 30 7.60 -0.11 -1.20
CA ASP A 30 8.58 -1.20 -1.33
C ASP A 30 7.98 -2.59 -1.02
N CYS A 31 6.82 -2.65 -0.37
CA CYS A 31 6.16 -3.91 -0.04
C CYS A 31 5.58 -4.58 -1.30
N THR A 32 6.05 -5.77 -1.65
CA THR A 32 5.52 -6.56 -2.78
C THR A 32 4.23 -7.32 -2.43
N LEU A 33 3.69 -7.14 -1.22
CA LEU A 33 2.51 -7.84 -0.71
C LEU A 33 2.65 -9.39 -0.70
N CYS A 34 3.87 -9.92 -0.61
CA CYS A 34 4.13 -11.37 -0.58
C CYS A 34 3.51 -12.09 0.63
N GLY A 35 3.31 -11.39 1.75
CA GLY A 35 2.61 -11.89 2.94
C GLY A 35 3.42 -12.75 3.89
N GLU A 36 4.71 -12.97 3.63
CA GLU A 36 5.59 -13.75 4.52
C GLU A 36 5.58 -13.23 5.97
N CYS A 37 5.59 -11.91 6.13
CA CYS A 37 5.56 -11.25 7.43
C CYS A 37 4.32 -11.58 8.28
N THR A 38 3.21 -11.98 7.65
CA THR A 38 1.98 -12.42 8.34
C THR A 38 2.08 -13.89 8.72
N ALA A 39 2.61 -14.73 7.83
CA ALA A 39 2.77 -16.15 8.07
C ALA A 39 3.72 -16.47 9.24
N VAL A 40 4.79 -15.68 9.39
CA VAL A 40 5.81 -15.92 10.43
C VAL A 40 5.54 -15.21 11.75
N CYS A 41 4.50 -14.37 11.86
CA CYS A 41 4.31 -13.54 13.05
C CYS A 41 3.86 -14.37 14.26
N PRO A 42 4.68 -14.49 15.32
CA PRO A 42 4.32 -15.32 16.49
C PRO A 42 3.20 -14.72 17.35
N GLN A 43 2.88 -13.44 17.11
CA GLN A 43 1.85 -12.69 17.85
C GLN A 43 0.50 -12.66 17.11
N GLY A 44 0.40 -13.30 15.94
CA GLY A 44 -0.84 -13.30 15.14
C GLY A 44 -1.26 -11.94 14.58
N ILE A 45 -0.31 -10.99 14.49
CA ILE A 45 -0.54 -9.71 13.83
C ILE A 45 -0.49 -9.94 12.32
N ASP A 46 -1.25 -9.16 11.54
CA ASP A 46 -1.18 -9.15 10.08
C ASP A 46 -0.51 -7.87 9.56
N PRO A 47 0.85 -7.81 9.52
CA PRO A 47 1.57 -6.67 8.99
C PRO A 47 1.29 -6.40 7.51
N LYS A 48 0.93 -7.43 6.73
CA LYS A 48 0.63 -7.26 5.31
C LYS A 48 -0.64 -6.41 5.16
N ASN A 49 -1.69 -6.76 5.88
CA ASN A 49 -2.94 -6.01 5.85
C ASN A 49 -2.76 -4.59 6.40
N ASP A 50 -1.96 -4.39 7.45
CA ASP A 50 -1.66 -3.04 7.94
C ASP A 50 -0.99 -2.17 6.86
N ILE A 51 -0.07 -2.75 6.08
CA ILE A 51 0.60 -2.05 4.98
C ILE A 51 -0.40 -1.74 3.86
N LEU A 52 -1.30 -2.68 3.52
CA LEU A 52 -2.35 -2.47 2.53
C LEU A 52 -3.26 -1.29 2.93
N MET A 53 -3.68 -1.26 4.19
CA MET A 53 -4.51 -0.17 4.71
C MET A 53 -3.75 1.16 4.77
N LEU A 54 -2.45 1.13 5.06
CA LEU A 54 -1.60 2.32 5.00
C LEU A 54 -1.44 2.85 3.56
N ARG A 55 -1.35 1.97 2.55
CA ARG A 55 -1.40 2.37 1.14
C ARG A 55 -2.72 3.04 0.80
N ALA A 56 -3.84 2.43 1.18
CA ALA A 56 -5.17 3.02 0.95
C ALA A 56 -5.28 4.43 1.55
N LYS A 57 -4.77 4.64 2.76
CA LYS A 57 -4.73 5.97 3.39
C LYS A 57 -3.79 6.95 2.68
N SER A 58 -2.67 6.46 2.15
CA SER A 58 -1.74 7.28 1.34
C SER A 58 -2.42 7.76 0.06
N VAL A 59 -3.18 6.88 -0.61
CA VAL A 59 -3.97 7.23 -1.80
C VAL A 59 -5.08 8.23 -1.46
N GLN A 60 -5.80 8.05 -0.35
CA GLN A 60 -6.79 9.03 0.11
C GLN A 60 -6.18 10.40 0.43
N ALA A 61 -4.92 10.43 0.86
CA ALA A 61 -4.17 11.68 1.08
C ALA A 61 -3.64 12.32 -0.21
N GLY A 62 -3.82 11.69 -1.38
CA GLY A 62 -3.42 12.18 -2.69
C GLY A 62 -2.11 11.61 -3.24
N TYR A 63 -1.52 10.60 -2.59
CA TYR A 63 -0.31 9.94 -3.09
C TYR A 63 -0.65 8.83 -4.09
N SER A 64 0.11 8.72 -5.17
CA SER A 64 -0.02 7.64 -6.14
C SER A 64 1.05 6.56 -5.93
N ASP A 65 0.70 5.32 -6.21
CA ASP A 65 1.67 4.22 -6.22
C ASP A 65 2.67 4.42 -7.39
N PRO A 66 3.99 4.60 -7.11
CA PRO A 66 4.98 4.78 -8.15
C PRO A 66 5.13 3.53 -9.03
N THR A 67 4.83 2.34 -8.52
CA THR A 67 4.89 1.08 -9.26
C THR A 67 3.75 0.96 -10.28
N PHE A 68 2.58 1.56 -10.02
CA PHE A 68 1.46 1.56 -10.96
C PHE A 68 1.65 2.55 -12.12
N SER A 69 2.43 3.61 -11.93
CA SER A 69 2.66 4.63 -12.97
C SER A 69 3.54 4.15 -14.14
N SER A 70 4.16 2.98 -14.04
CA SER A 70 5.10 2.44 -15.04
C SER A 70 4.57 1.25 -15.86
N GLY A 71 3.29 0.88 -15.76
CA GLY A 71 2.74 -0.29 -16.47
C GLY A 71 1.31 -0.14 -17.00
N GLY A 72 0.82 1.11 -17.13
CA GLY A 72 -0.56 1.40 -17.55
C GLY A 72 -0.78 1.44 -19.07
N ASP A 73 0.29 1.41 -19.86
CA ASP A 73 0.24 1.44 -21.33
C ASP A 73 0.04 0.06 -21.97
N ASP A 74 0.30 -1.05 -21.25
CA ASP A 74 0.18 -2.40 -21.81
C ASP A 74 -1.27 -2.93 -21.84
N PHE A 75 -2.11 -2.58 -20.85
CA PHE A 75 -3.50 -3.08 -20.79
C PHE A 75 -4.45 -2.35 -21.76
N LEU A 76 -4.18 -1.08 -22.06
CA LEU A 76 -4.99 -0.29 -23.01
C LEU A 76 -4.52 -0.47 -24.46
N SER A 77 -3.29 -0.94 -24.69
CA SER A 77 -2.74 -1.24 -26.01
C SER A 77 -2.98 -2.70 -26.44
N GLY A 78 -2.96 -3.66 -25.50
CA GLY A 78 -3.18 -5.09 -25.75
C GLY A 78 -4.59 -5.56 -25.42
N GLY A 79 -5.59 -5.04 -26.14
CA GLY A 79 -7.01 -5.34 -25.91
C GLY A 79 -7.30 -6.82 -25.66
N PHE A 80 -8.04 -7.10 -24.58
CA PHE A 80 -8.66 -8.40 -24.33
C PHE A 80 -9.73 -8.60 -25.41
N ASP A 81 -9.42 -9.34 -26.47
CA ASP A 81 -10.37 -9.71 -27.51
C ASP A 81 -11.16 -10.96 -27.05
N PRO A 82 -12.41 -10.82 -26.59
CA PRO A 82 -13.17 -11.95 -26.06
C PRO A 82 -13.55 -13.00 -27.11
N ASN A 83 -13.24 -12.79 -28.40
CA ASN A 83 -13.42 -13.78 -29.47
C ASN A 83 -12.09 -14.26 -30.10
N GLY A 84 -10.94 -13.94 -29.50
CA GLY A 84 -9.64 -14.37 -29.99
C GLY A 84 -9.39 -15.88 -29.79
N PHE A 85 -9.65 -16.65 -30.84
CA PHE A 85 -8.91 -17.89 -31.13
C PHE A 85 -7.54 -17.57 -31.73
#